data_AF-A0A7V3U421-F1
#
_entry.id   AF-A0A7V3U421-F1
#
_cell.length_a   1.000
_cell.length_b   1.000
_cell.length_c   1.000
_cell.angle_alpha   90.00
_cell.angle_beta   90.00
_cell.angle_gamma   90.00
#
_symmetry.space_group_name_H-M   'P 1'
#
loop_
_entity.id
_entity.type
_entity.pdbx_description
1 polymer ?
#
loop_
_entity_poly.entity_id
_entity_poly.type
_entity_poly.pdbx_seq_one_letter_code
_entity_poly.pdbx_strand_id
1 'polypeptide(L)'
;GGQKFIHSGVEKTRKVREMIGDRPIHIQIDGGVTPETAPLVAAAGADVLVAGSAVFNGGSVDTPEVYGKNIRAIRDAASAAQ
;
A
#
# COMPACT_ATOMS: atom_id res chain seq x y z
N GLY A 1 1.85 0.05 -15.42
CA GLY A 1 1.39 -0.48 -14.12
C GLY A 1 -0.09 -0.79 -14.20
N GLY A 2 -0.53 -1.92 -13.66
CA GLY A 2 -1.94 -2.33 -13.66
C GLY A 2 -2.16 -3.65 -12.91
N GLN A 3 -1.23 -3.97 -12.01
CA GLN A 3 -1.26 -5.21 -11.26
C GLN A 3 -2.44 -5.14 -10.30
N LYS A 4 -3.37 -6.08 -10.44
CA LYS A 4 -4.50 -6.19 -9.54
C LYS A 4 -4.03 -6.66 -8.17
N PHE A 5 -4.67 -6.16 -7.13
CA PHE A 5 -4.40 -6.61 -5.77
C PHE A 5 -4.75 -8.09 -5.63
N ILE A 6 -3.87 -8.84 -4.98
CA ILE A 6 -4.08 -10.26 -4.69
C ILE A 6 -4.44 -10.37 -3.20
N HIS A 7 -5.71 -10.62 -2.90
CA HIS A 7 -6.20 -10.67 -1.51
C HIS A 7 -5.49 -11.72 -0.64
N SER A 8 -5.03 -12.83 -1.22
CA SER A 8 -4.22 -13.80 -0.47
C SER A 8 -2.87 -13.25 0.02
N GLY A 9 -2.44 -12.09 -0.49
CA GLY A 9 -1.29 -11.35 0.01
C GLY A 9 -1.44 -10.84 1.45
N VAL A 10 -2.67 -10.56 1.90
CA VAL A 10 -2.94 -10.09 3.27
C VAL A 10 -2.54 -11.15 4.30
N GLU A 11 -3.05 -12.38 4.13
CA GLU A 11 -2.72 -13.49 5.04
C GLU A 11 -1.26 -13.91 4.95
N LYS A 12 -0.64 -13.79 3.77
CA LYS A 12 0.82 -13.99 3.64
C LYS A 12 1.60 -12.95 4.42
N THR A 13 1.17 -11.69 4.39
CA THR A 13 1.80 -10.58 5.12
C THR A 13 1.77 -10.84 6.63
N ARG A 14 0.61 -11.24 7.18
CA ARG A 14 0.48 -11.59 8.60
C ARG A 14 1.43 -12.72 9.00
N LYS A 15 1.47 -13.82 8.23
CA LYS A 15 2.37 -14.95 8.48
C LYS A 15 3.83 -14.54 8.43
N VAL A 16 4.23 -13.72 7.46
CA VAL A 16 5.61 -13.22 7.37
C VAL A 16 5.94 -12.31 8.55
N ARG A 17 5.02 -11.45 8.99
CA ARG A 17 5.21 -10.62 10.18
C ARG A 17 5.44 -11.47 11.43
N GLU A 18 4.61 -12.49 11.64
CA GLU A 18 4.79 -13.46 12.73
C GLU A 18 6.14 -14.17 12.64
N MET A 19 6.51 -14.62 11.44
CA MET A 19 7.81 -15.26 11.23
C MET A 19 8.94 -14.30 11.60
N ILE A 20 8.89 -13.02 11.19
CA ILE A 20 9.92 -12.00 11.47
C ILE A 20 10.11 -11.81 12.98
N GLY A 21 9.06 -11.78 13.79
CA GLY A 21 9.16 -11.49 15.23
C GLY A 21 9.78 -10.12 15.50
N ASP A 22 10.70 -10.04 16.46
CA ASP A 22 11.32 -8.77 16.88
C ASP A 22 12.50 -8.33 16.00
N ARG A 23 12.76 -9.01 14.89
CA ARG A 23 13.88 -8.65 14.00
C ARG A 23 13.59 -7.34 13.26
N PRO A 24 14.60 -6.49 13.03
CA PRO A 24 14.45 -5.22 12.34
C PRO A 24 14.34 -5.42 10.81
N ILE A 25 13.26 -6.08 10.38
CA ILE A 25 12.96 -6.37 8.98
C ILE A 25 11.67 -5.66 8.60
N HIS A 26 11.75 -4.86 7.53
CA HIS A 26 10.58 -4.22 6.94
C HIS A 26 9.91 -5.11 5.90
N ILE A 27 8.57 -5.14 5.93
CA ILE A 27 7.76 -5.79 4.90
C ILE A 27 7.27 -4.73 3.90
N GLN A 28 7.66 -4.90 2.64
CA GLN A 28 7.16 -4.10 1.52
C GLN A 28 6.09 -4.84 0.73
N ILE A 29 5.01 -4.15 0.39
CA ILE A 29 3.96 -4.63 -0.52
C ILE A 29 4.02 -3.85 -1.82
N ASP A 30 4.24 -4.57 -2.92
CA ASP A 30 4.23 -4.03 -4.28
C ASP A 30 3.12 -4.70 -5.10
N GLY A 31 2.37 -3.88 -5.82
CA GLY A 31 1.25 -4.31 -6.67
C GLY A 31 -0.14 -4.09 -6.04
N GLY A 32 -1.02 -3.41 -6.78
CA GLY A 32 -2.42 -3.26 -6.42
C GLY A 32 -2.71 -2.41 -5.18
N VAL A 33 -1.75 -1.60 -4.71
CA VAL A 33 -1.94 -0.66 -3.59
C VAL A 33 -2.79 0.53 -4.05
N THR A 34 -3.93 0.71 -3.38
CA THR A 34 -4.90 1.80 -3.55
C THR A 34 -5.41 2.23 -2.17
N PRO A 35 -6.19 3.32 -2.03
CA PRO A 35 -6.80 3.68 -0.76
C PRO A 35 -7.67 2.55 -0.16
N GLU A 36 -8.25 1.68 -0.99
CA GLU A 36 -9.07 0.56 -0.54
C GLU A 36 -8.23 -0.64 -0.04
N THR A 37 -7.04 -0.87 -0.61
CA THR A 37 -6.23 -2.06 -0.31
C THR A 37 -5.07 -1.78 0.66
N ALA A 38 -4.57 -0.54 0.71
CA ALA A 38 -3.56 -0.09 1.66
C ALA A 38 -3.89 -0.42 3.13
N PRO A 39 -5.09 -0.14 3.66
CA PRO A 39 -5.42 -0.47 5.05
C PRO A 39 -5.34 -1.97 5.34
N LEU A 40 -5.68 -2.83 4.36
CA LEU A 40 -5.69 -4.28 4.55
C LEU A 40 -4.29 -4.82 4.85
N VAL A 41 -3.29 -4.36 4.11
CA VAL A 41 -1.91 -4.82 4.26
C VAL A 41 -1.17 -4.10 5.37
N ALA A 42 -1.52 -2.84 5.66
CA ALA A 42 -1.01 -2.12 6.82
C ALA A 42 -1.42 -2.84 8.12
N ALA A 43 -2.70 -3.18 8.27
CA ALA A 43 -3.22 -3.95 9.40
C ALA A 43 -2.63 -5.37 9.50
N ALA A 44 -2.15 -5.93 8.39
CA ALA A 44 -1.46 -7.22 8.38
C ALA A 44 0.03 -7.13 8.75
N GLY A 45 0.55 -5.92 8.98
CA GLY A 45 1.91 -5.68 9.41
C GLY A 45 2.89 -5.31 8.30
N ALA A 46 2.42 -4.80 7.15
CA ALA A 46 3.30 -4.16 6.17
C ALA A 46 3.83 -2.81 6.68
N ASP A 47 5.09 -2.51 6.39
CA ASP A 47 5.73 -1.24 6.76
C ASP A 47 5.83 -0.26 5.58
N VAL A 48 5.99 -0.81 4.37
CA VAL A 48 6.24 -0.03 3.16
C VAL A 48 5.25 -0.43 2.07
N LEU A 49 4.60 0.57 1.45
CA LEU A 49 3.64 0.35 0.37
C LEU A 49 4.17 0.98 -0.92
N VAL A 50 4.15 0.22 -2.01
CA VAL A 50 4.54 0.70 -3.35
C VAL A 50 3.29 0.88 -4.21
N ALA A 51 3.07 2.12 -4.65
CA ALA A 51 1.93 2.48 -5.49
C ALA A 51 2.41 3.29 -6.70
N GLY A 52 2.26 2.71 -7.89
CA GLY A 52 2.49 3.39 -9.16
C GLY A 52 1.19 3.86 -9.78
N SER A 53 0.40 2.93 -10.30
CA SER A 53 -0.84 3.24 -11.03
C SER A 53 -1.83 4.07 -10.22
N ALA A 54 -1.99 3.79 -8.92
CA ALA A 54 -2.90 4.56 -8.07
C ALA A 54 -2.41 5.99 -7.83
N VAL A 55 -1.09 6.22 -7.78
CA VAL A 55 -0.52 7.56 -7.63
C VAL A 55 -0.78 8.39 -8.88
N PHE A 56 -0.51 7.85 -10.07
CA PHE A 56 -0.63 8.60 -11.32
C PHE A 56 -2.04 8.64 -11.92
N ASN A 57 -3.00 7.88 -11.38
CA ASN A 57 -4.35 7.79 -11.93
C ASN A 57 -5.03 9.18 -11.98
N GLY A 58 -5.48 9.58 -13.17
CA GLY A 58 -6.19 10.84 -13.41
C GLY A 58 -5.33 12.11 -13.36
N GLY A 59 -4.02 12.00 -13.13
CA GLY A 59 -3.12 13.17 -13.15
C GLY A 59 -2.32 13.26 -14.45
N SER A 60 -1.93 14.48 -14.82
CA SER A 60 -1.12 14.78 -15.99
C SER A 60 -0.16 15.93 -15.68
N VAL A 61 0.63 16.33 -16.68
CA VAL A 61 1.45 17.55 -16.61
C VAL A 61 0.60 18.81 -16.42
N ASP A 62 -0.64 18.80 -16.90
CA ASP A 62 -1.58 19.92 -16.78
C ASP A 62 -2.32 19.93 -15.43
N THR A 63 -2.45 18.76 -14.78
CA THR A 63 -3.10 18.60 -13.46
C THR A 63 -2.23 17.78 -12.50
N PRO A 64 -1.03 18.27 -12.12
CA PRO A 64 -0.07 17.52 -11.31
C PRO A 64 -0.49 17.37 -9.84
N GLU A 65 -1.38 18.23 -9.34
CA GLU A 65 -1.88 18.21 -7.96
C GLU A 65 -2.61 16.91 -7.59
N VAL A 66 -3.14 16.21 -8.60
CA VAL A 66 -3.79 14.90 -8.45
C VAL A 66 -2.84 13.87 -7.83
N TYR A 67 -1.55 13.87 -8.19
CA TYR A 67 -0.57 12.93 -7.64
C TYR A 67 -0.43 13.07 -6.13
N GLY A 68 -0.30 14.31 -5.65
CA GLY A 68 -0.23 14.60 -4.22
C GLY A 68 -1.51 14.21 -3.48
N LYS A 69 -2.68 14.42 -4.11
CA LYS A 69 -3.98 14.01 -3.55
C LYS A 69 -4.06 12.48 -3.42
N ASN A 70 -3.66 11.74 -4.45
CA ASN A 70 -3.68 10.29 -4.44
C ASN A 70 -2.72 9.70 -3.40
N ILE A 71 -1.50 10.25 -3.30
CA ILE A 71 -0.51 9.84 -2.28
C ILE A 71 -1.06 10.06 -0.87
N ARG A 72 -1.69 11.22 -0.60
CA ARG A 72 -2.33 11.49 0.70
C ARG A 72 -3.43 10.50 1.00
N ALA A 73 -4.33 10.24 0.04
CA ALA A 73 -5.42 9.29 0.23
C ALA A 73 -4.93 7.88 0.59
N ILE A 74 -3.87 7.39 -0.08
CA ILE A 74 -3.26 6.08 0.24
C ILE A 74 -2.65 6.09 1.65
N ARG A 75 -1.92 7.16 1.99
CA ARG A 75 -1.29 7.32 3.31
C ARG A 75 -2.32 7.36 4.43
N ASP A 76 -3.32 8.21 4.31
CA ASP A 76 -4.36 8.41 5.33
C ASP A 76 -5.14 7.11 5.56
N ALA A 77 -5.46 6.38 4.49
CA ALA A 77 -6.12 5.08 4.58
C ALA A 77 -5.24 4.02 5.28
N ALA A 78 -3.94 3.97 4.96
CA ALA A 78 -3.02 3.03 5.60
C ALA A 78 -2.83 3.33 7.09
N SER A 79 -2.59 4.60 7.44
CA SER A 79 -2.33 5.02 8.82
C SER A 79 -3.54 4.91 9.74
N ALA A 80 -4.77 4.96 9.20
CA ALA A 80 -5.97 4.73 9.99
C ALA A 80 -6.18 3.25 10.40
N ALA A 81 -5.40 2.32 9.84
CA ALA A 81 -5.54 0.88 10.05
C ALA A 81 -4.39 0.24 10.86
N GLN A 82 -3.38 1.02 11.25
CA GLN A 82 -2.27 0.62 12.12
C GLN A 82 -2.59 0.96 13.58
#